data_AF-A0A961UWQ3-F1
#
_entry.id   AF-A0A961UWQ3-F1
#
_cell.length_a   1.000
_cell.length_b   1.000
_cell.length_c   1.000
_cell.angle_alpha   90.00
_cell.angle_beta   90.00
_cell.angle_gamma   90.00
#
_symmetry.space_group_name_H-M   'P 1'
#
loop_
_entity.id
_entity.type
_entity.pdbx_description
1 polymer ?
#
loop_
_entity_poly.entity_id
_entity_poly.type
_entity_poly.pdbx_seq_one_letter_code
_entity_poly.pdbx_strand_id
1 'polypeptide(L)' 'MFDTLSERLGSIFDKLTKRGALSESDVNEAMREVRRALIEADVALDVVRSFTDRVKAKAVGQEIVKSVTPG' A
#
# COMPACT_ATOMS: atom_id res chain seq x y z
N MET A 1 0.92 -20.84 -3.48
CA MET A 1 2.04 -19.96 -3.06
C MET A 1 1.76 -18.50 -3.44
N PHE A 2 1.23 -18.24 -4.65
CA PHE A 2 0.74 -16.90 -5.01
C PHE A 2 -0.56 -16.52 -4.29
N ASP A 3 -1.38 -17.51 -3.90
CA ASP A 3 -2.67 -17.27 -3.23
C ASP A 3 -2.54 -16.59 -1.86
N THR A 4 -1.52 -16.96 -1.08
CA THR A 4 -1.26 -16.36 0.23
C THR A 4 -0.83 -14.89 0.13
N LEU A 5 -0.19 -14.52 -0.98
CA LEU A 5 0.16 -13.13 -1.27
C LEU A 5 -1.08 -12.34 -1.72
N SER A 6 -1.90 -12.95 -2.59
CA SER A 6 -3.15 -12.36 -3.06
C SER A 6 -4.15 -12.12 -1.92
N GLU A 7 -4.30 -13.06 -0.97
CA GLU A 7 -5.16 -12.87 0.21
C GLU A 7 -4.66 -11.74 1.12
N ARG A 8 -3.35 -11.68 1.39
CA ARG A 8 -2.78 -10.61 2.22
C ARG A 8 -2.96 -9.25 1.58
N LEU A 9 -2.67 -9.12 0.28
CA LEU A 9 -2.87 -7.87 -0.45
C LEU A 9 -4.35 -7.48 -0.50
N GLY A 10 -5.26 -8.43 -0.76
CA GLY A 10 -6.70 -8.17 -0.75
C GLY A 10 -7.19 -7.62 0.58
N SER A 11 -6.77 -8.23 1.70
CA SER A 11 -7.15 -7.76 3.05
C SER A 11 -6.62 -6.34 3.37
N ILE A 12 -5.47 -5.98 2.83
CA ILE A 12 -4.87 -4.65 2.99
C ILE A 12 -5.67 -3.64 2.17
N PHE A 13 -5.94 -3.94 0.89
CA PHE A 13 -6.76 -3.08 0.03
C PHE A 13 -8.18 -2.88 0.57
N ASP A 14 -8.81 -3.90 1.14
CA ASP A 14 -10.15 -3.78 1.77
C ASP A 14 -10.14 -2.80 2.95
N LYS A 15 -9.08 -2.80 3.76
CA LYS A 15 -8.91 -1.84 4.87
C LYS A 15 -8.67 -0.43 4.36
N LEU A 16 -7.86 -0.26 3.32
CA LEU A 16 -7.59 1.03 2.68
C LEU A 16 -8.85 1.61 2.03
N THR A 17 -9.64 0.78 1.34
CA THR A 17 -10.86 1.20 0.61
C THR A 17 -11.99 1.59 1.57
N LYS A 18 -12.14 0.91 2.71
CA LYS A 18 -13.19 1.22 3.71
C LYS A 18 -12.99 2.55 4.46
N ARG A 19 -11.79 3.15 4.44
CA ARG A 19 -11.52 4.37 5.21
C ARG A 19 -11.96 5.67 4.54
N GLY A 20 -12.39 5.65 3.27
CA GLY A 20 -12.99 6.79 2.56
C GLY A 20 -12.01 7.94 2.26
N ALA A 21 -11.26 8.44 3.24
CA ALA A 21 -10.17 9.38 3.05
C ALA A 21 -8.91 8.83 3.72
N LEU A 22 -7.89 8.54 2.92
CA LEU A 22 -6.61 8.07 3.42
C LEU A 22 -5.77 9.26 3.86
N SER A 23 -5.43 9.31 5.15
CA SER A 23 -4.48 10.29 5.64
C SER A 23 -3.06 9.89 5.24
N GLU A 24 -2.15 10.87 5.20
CA GLU A 24 -0.73 10.61 4.96
C GLU A 24 -0.13 9.64 6.01
N SER A 25 -0.70 9.64 7.22
CA SER A 25 -0.41 8.69 8.29
C SER A 25 -0.79 7.25 7.90
N ASP A 26 -2.01 7.04 7.41
CA ASP A 26 -2.50 5.71 7.00
C ASP A 26 -1.66 5.13 5.85
N VAL A 27 -1.27 5.96 4.89
CA VAL A 27 -0.42 5.56 3.77
C VAL A 27 0.95 5.13 4.27
N ASN A 28 1.56 5.88 5.20
CA ASN A 28 2.85 5.52 5.76
C ASN A 28 2.79 4.20 6.56
N GLU A 29 1.71 3.96 7.29
CA GLU A 29 1.49 2.72 8.03
C GLU A 29 1.33 1.52 7.07
N ALA A 30 0.48 1.65 6.04
CA ALA A 30 0.28 0.62 5.02
C ALA A 30 1.57 0.32 4.24
N MET A 31 2.35 1.33 3.86
CA MET A 31 3.63 1.14 3.16
C MET A 31 4.66 0.38 4.01
N ARG A 32 4.61 0.50 5.35
CA ARG A 32 5.47 -0.29 6.24
C ARG A 32 5.08 -1.76 6.24
N GLU A 33 3.79 -2.08 6.20
CA GLU A 33 3.31 -3.47 6.10
C GLU A 33 3.68 -4.09 4.75
N VAL A 34 3.46 -3.36 3.65
CA VAL A 34 3.84 -3.78 2.29
C VAL A 34 5.34 -4.04 2.20
N ARG A 35 6.18 -3.18 2.78
CA ARG A 35 7.64 -3.40 2.82
C ARG A 35 8.02 -4.70 3.51
N ARG A 36 7.38 -5.05 4.63
CA ARG A 36 7.65 -6.32 5.34
C ARG A 36 7.22 -7.51 4.50
N ALA A 37 6.01 -7.46 3.92
CA ALA A 37 5.49 -8.53 3.09
C ALA A 37 6.39 -8.81 1.87
N LEU A 38 6.95 -7.76 1.26
CA LEU A 38 7.88 -7.92 0.13
C LEU A 38 9.21 -8.55 0.56
N ILE A 39 9.74 -8.18 1.73
CA ILE A 39 10.98 -8.78 2.27
C ILE A 39 10.74 -10.26 2.65
N GLU A 40 9.58 -10.58 3.26
CA GLU A 40 9.17 -11.95 3.58
C GLU A 40 9.01 -12.85 2.33
N ALA A 41 8.75 -12.25 1.18
CA ALA A 41 8.61 -12.93 -0.10
C ALA A 41 9.94 -13.05 -0.89
N ASP A 42 11.09 -12.85 -0.23
CA ASP A 42 12.43 -12.87 -0.84
C ASP A 42 12.62 -11.86 -2.00
N VAL A 43 11.94 -10.72 -1.94
CA VAL A 43 12.14 -9.65 -2.93
C VAL A 43 13.40 -8.84 -2.60
N ALA A 44 14.23 -8.60 -3.62
CA ALA A 44 15.46 -7.82 -3.47
C ALA A 44 15.20 -6.42 -2.90
N LEU A 45 16.04 -6.01 -1.93
CA LEU A 45 15.85 -4.78 -1.16
C LEU A 45 15.77 -3.52 -2.05
N ASP A 46 16.51 -3.51 -3.16
CA ASP A 46 16.52 -2.40 -4.13
C ASP A 46 15.19 -2.27 -4.89
N VAL A 47 14.56 -3.41 -5.20
CA VAL A 47 13.23 -3.49 -5.80
C VAL A 47 12.19 -3.01 -4.79
N VAL A 48 12.29 -3.46 -3.53
CA VAL A 48 11.38 -3.04 -2.47
C VAL A 48 11.43 -1.53 -2.25
N ARG A 49 12.64 -0.95 -2.15
CA ARG A 49 12.84 0.49 -1.97
C ARG A 49 12.24 1.30 -3.13
N SER A 50 12.65 0.99 -4.36
CA SER A 50 12.16 1.69 -5.54
C SER A 50 10.65 1.53 -5.75
N PHE A 51 10.06 0.39 -5.36
CA PHE A 51 8.62 0.19 -5.35
C PHE A 51 7.93 1.08 -4.31
N THR A 52 8.35 1.03 -3.04
CA THR A 52 7.75 1.85 -1.98
C THR A 52 7.88 3.35 -2.23
N ASP A 53 8.99 3.82 -2.79
CA ASP A 53 9.21 5.25 -3.06
C ASP A 53 8.29 5.75 -4.18
N ARG A 54 8.13 4.95 -5.25
CA ARG A 54 7.20 5.27 -6.35
C ARG A 54 5.74 5.27 -5.89
N VAL A 55 5.35 4.30 -5.07
CA VAL A 55 3.98 4.20 -4.55
C VAL A 55 3.69 5.35 -3.59
N LYS A 56 4.63 5.67 -2.68
CA LYS A 56 4.50 6.80 -1.75
C LYS A 56 4.40 8.15 -2.48
N ALA A 57 5.22 8.37 -3.51
CA ALA A 57 5.17 9.60 -4.30
C ALA A 57 3.81 9.79 -5.02
N LYS A 58 3.22 8.72 -5.53
CA LYS A 58 1.89 8.75 -6.17
C LYS A 58 0.76 8.92 -5.15
N ALA A 59 0.83 8.20 -4.04
CA ALA A 59 -0.18 8.25 -2.99
C ALA A 59 -0.26 9.63 -2.34
N VAL A 60 0.88 10.26 -2.03
CA VAL A 60 0.91 11.62 -1.45
C VAL A 60 0.62 12.69 -2.50
N GLY A 61 1.10 12.51 -3.75
CA GLY A 61 1.11 13.56 -4.77
C GLY A 61 -0.11 13.67 -5.69
N GLN A 62 -0.93 12.63 -5.88
CA GLN A 62 -2.01 12.67 -6.87
C GLN A 62 -3.42 12.26 -6.40
N GLU A 63 -3.60 11.49 -5.32
CA GLU A 63 -4.87 10.76 -5.15
C GLU A 63 -5.54 10.84 -3.77
N ILE A 64 -4.92 11.45 -2.76
CA ILE A 64 -5.61 11.62 -1.46
C ILE A 64 -6.76 12.64 -1.56
N VAL A 65 -6.62 13.69 -2.40
CA VAL A 65 -7.65 14.73 -2.55
C VAL A 65 -8.84 14.26 -3.42
N LYS A 66 -8.65 13.24 -4.27
CA LYS A 66 -9.73 12.69 -5.11
C LYS A 66 -10.49 11.52 -4.48
N SER A 67 -9.99 10.94 -3.38
CA SER A 67 -10.63 9.80 -2.73
C SER A 67 -11.79 10.19 -1.82
N VAL A 68 -12.07 11.47 -1.57
CA VAL A 68 -13.22 11.83 -0.74
C VAL A 68 -14.49 11.68 -1.58
N THR A 69 -15.30 10.68 -1.23
CA THR A 69 -16.72 10.42 -1.57
C THR A 69 -17.06 9.92 -2.99
N PRO A 70 -18.24 9.31 -3.20
CA PRO A 70 -18.96 8.29 -2.43
C PRO A 70 -19.49 7.15 -3.33
N GLY A 71 -19.48 5.91 -2.85
CA GLY A 71 -20.12 4.78 -3.50
C GLY A 71 -20.26 3.63 -2.52
#